data_AF-A0AAV8TPZ4-F1
#
_entry.id   AF-A0AAV8TPZ4-F1
#
_cell.length_a   1.000
_cell.length_b   1.000
_cell.length_c   1.000
_cell.angle_alpha   90.00
_cell.angle_beta   90.00
_cell.angle_gamma   90.00
#
_symmetry.space_group_name_H-M   'P 1'
#
loop_
_entity.id
_entity.type
_entity.pdbx_description
1 polymer ?
#
loop_
_entity_poly.entity_id
_entity_poly.type
_entity_poly.pdbx_seq_one_letter_code
_entity_poly.pdbx_strand_id
1 'polypeptide(L)'
;MKACNNRFDSSNFIGKGGFGCVYLGRFKGQKVAVKVSRNKAEQQRTQFDDFTPKLTDFGTVAPEGEHLRCFTEGYRDPALTDGAAGTKPNDIYSLGVVILQLIMKEEKVTVPGSGASSHIMDWARSSYNSERKHAVDQKLIKKGCCRQAARAITLLGLECVSDNTRERPTIAQVLRRLGDLEGN
;
A
#
# COMPACT_ATOMS: atom_id res chain seq x y z
N MET A 1 -19.89 -13.49 12.40
CA MET A 1 -20.13 -12.87 13.73
C MET A 1 -21.61 -12.87 14.06
N LYS A 2 -22.11 -13.89 14.77
CA LYS A 2 -23.50 -13.94 15.27
C LYS A 2 -23.56 -14.43 16.73
N ALA A 3 -22.47 -14.27 17.49
CA ALA A 3 -22.29 -14.92 18.79
C ALA A 3 -21.93 -13.95 19.93
N CYS A 4 -22.22 -12.65 19.78
CA CYS A 4 -22.00 -11.68 20.86
C CYS A 4 -23.33 -10.97 21.14
N ASN A 5 -23.97 -11.37 22.24
CA ASN A 5 -25.24 -10.83 22.72
C ASN A 5 -25.04 -9.43 23.31
N ASN A 6 -24.80 -8.44 22.47
CA ASN A 6 -25.34 -7.08 22.63
C ASN A 6 -24.97 -6.26 21.40
N ARG A 7 -25.98 -5.60 20.82
CA ARG A 7 -25.96 -4.89 19.54
C ARG A 7 -25.07 -3.63 19.56
N PHE A 8 -23.75 -3.78 19.71
CA PHE A 8 -22.75 -2.71 19.62
C PHE A 8 -23.15 -1.42 20.37
N ASP A 9 -23.59 -1.57 21.62
CA ASP A 9 -24.00 -0.43 22.45
C ASP A 9 -22.84 0.54 22.68
N SER A 10 -23.14 1.84 22.58
CA SER A 10 -22.24 2.95 22.90
C SER A 10 -21.60 2.84 24.29
N SER A 11 -22.27 2.22 25.27
CA SER A 11 -21.75 2.03 26.62
C SER A 11 -20.53 1.09 26.69
N ASN A 12 -20.30 0.28 25.66
CA ASN A 12 -19.16 -0.62 25.55
C ASN A 12 -18.03 -0.04 24.68
N PHE A 13 -18.14 1.19 24.21
CA PHE A 13 -17.13 1.80 23.36
C PHE A 13 -15.81 1.99 24.12
N ILE A 14 -14.72 1.47 23.56
CA ILE A 14 -13.37 1.63 24.13
C ILE A 14 -12.54 2.64 23.34
N GLY A 15 -12.73 2.72 22.01
CA GLY A 15 -11.93 3.63 21.19
C GLY A 15 -12.28 3.57 19.71
N LYS A 16 -11.85 4.58 18.96
CA LYS A 16 -12.10 4.69 17.52
C LYS A 16 -10.79 5.01 16.81
N GLY A 17 -10.48 4.25 15.77
CA GLY A 17 -9.37 4.51 14.85
C GLY A 17 -9.85 4.59 13.39
N GLY A 18 -8.93 4.80 12.44
CA GLY A 18 -9.25 4.88 11.00
C GLY A 18 -9.92 3.62 10.42
N PHE A 19 -9.94 2.53 11.17
CA PHE A 19 -10.58 1.27 10.78
C PHE A 19 -11.99 1.06 11.29
N GLY A 20 -12.47 1.94 12.17
CA GLY A 20 -13.76 1.81 12.83
C GLY A 20 -13.66 1.87 14.34
N CYS A 21 -14.71 1.41 15.00
CA CYS A 21 -14.88 1.51 16.44
C CYS A 21 -14.52 0.18 17.11
N VAL A 22 -13.88 0.26 18.27
CA VAL A 22 -13.54 -0.86 19.13
C VAL A 22 -14.47 -0.82 20.34
N TYR A 23 -15.12 -1.95 20.61
CA TYR A 23 -16.03 -2.11 21.74
C TYR A 23 -15.56 -3.25 22.65
N LEU A 24 -15.89 -3.17 23.93
CA LEU A 24 -15.66 -4.21 24.91
C LEU A 24 -16.74 -5.28 24.75
N GLY A 25 -16.31 -6.49 24.40
CA GLY A 25 -17.15 -7.67 24.33
C GLY A 25 -16.81 -8.69 25.41
N ARG A 26 -17.64 -9.72 25.52
CA ARG A 26 -17.31 -10.96 26.22
C ARG A 26 -17.43 -12.14 25.26
N PHE A 27 -16.42 -12.99 25.23
CA PHE A 27 -16.44 -14.26 24.49
C PHE A 27 -16.01 -15.38 25.44
N LYS A 28 -16.87 -16.41 25.59
CA LYS A 28 -16.65 -17.52 26.55
C LYS A 28 -16.29 -17.06 27.98
N GLY A 29 -16.91 -15.96 28.45
CA GLY A 29 -16.66 -15.40 29.78
C GLY A 29 -15.46 -14.44 29.87
N GLN A 30 -14.57 -14.41 28.88
CA GLN A 30 -13.40 -13.54 28.85
C GLN A 30 -13.72 -12.20 28.18
N LYS A 31 -13.20 -11.09 28.75
CA LYS A 31 -13.28 -9.77 28.12
C LYS A 31 -12.43 -9.74 26.86
N VAL A 32 -13.00 -9.28 25.75
CA VAL A 32 -12.32 -9.17 24.45
C VAL A 32 -12.58 -7.80 23.84
N ALA A 33 -11.64 -7.29 23.04
CA ALA A 33 -11.87 -6.10 22.23
C ALA A 33 -12.45 -6.53 20.87
N VAL A 34 -13.67 -6.07 20.56
CA VAL A 34 -14.35 -6.34 19.30
C VAL A 34 -14.23 -5.11 18.42
N LYS A 35 -13.47 -5.25 17.32
CA LYS A 35 -13.31 -4.21 16.31
C LYS A 35 -14.43 -4.32 15.28
N VAL A 36 -15.19 -3.25 15.12
CA VAL A 36 -16.27 -3.14 14.13
C VAL A 36 -15.75 -2.29 12.99
N SER A 37 -15.48 -2.95 11.86
CA SER A 37 -15.03 -2.29 10.64
C SER A 37 -16.15 -1.47 10.01
N ARG A 38 -15.83 -0.24 9.60
CA ARG A 38 -16.71 0.56 8.74
C ARG A 38 -16.71 0.03 7.31
N ASN A 39 -17.66 0.51 6.54
CA ASN A 39 -17.77 0.30 5.09
C ASN A 39 -16.42 0.65 4.43
N LYS A 40 -15.95 -0.16 3.47
CA LYS A 40 -14.64 0.04 2.81
C LYS A 40 -14.41 1.47 2.29
N ALA A 41 -15.45 2.10 1.75
CA ALA A 41 -15.38 3.47 1.21
C ALA A 41 -15.12 4.55 2.29
N GLU A 42 -15.68 4.38 3.49
CA GLU A 42 -15.44 5.31 4.61
C GLU A 42 -14.08 5.07 5.25
N GLN A 43 -13.61 3.82 5.28
CA GLN A 43 -12.26 3.50 5.73
C GLN A 43 -11.24 4.23 4.86
N GLN A 44 -11.29 4.06 3.53
CA GLN A 44 -10.38 4.73 2.58
C GLN A 44 -10.30 6.25 2.77
N ARG A 45 -11.44 6.93 3.02
CA ARG A 45 -11.46 8.39 3.25
C ARG A 45 -10.72 8.83 4.52
N THR A 46 -10.65 7.98 5.54
CA THR A 46 -9.94 8.30 6.81
C THR A 46 -8.48 7.84 6.83
N GLN A 47 -8.03 7.12 5.80
CA GLN A 47 -6.63 6.70 5.61
C GLN A 47 -5.74 7.81 5.06
N PHE A 48 -6.35 8.90 4.60
CA PHE A 48 -5.67 10.11 4.16
C PHE A 48 -6.19 11.28 5.00
N ASP A 49 -5.28 12.01 5.64
CA ASP A 49 -5.60 13.22 6.40
C ASP A 49 -4.73 14.33 5.83
N ASP A 50 -5.36 15.33 5.23
CA ASP A 50 -4.67 16.37 4.44
C ASP A 50 -3.63 15.82 3.46
N PHE A 51 -4.01 14.83 2.63
CA PHE A 51 -3.13 14.11 1.69
C PHE A 51 -1.93 13.38 2.32
N THR A 52 -1.83 13.33 3.65
CA THR A 52 -0.81 12.52 4.34
C THR A 52 -1.25 11.06 4.32
N PRO A 53 -0.50 10.15 3.67
CA PRO A 53 -0.83 8.73 3.68
C PRO A 53 -0.60 8.16 5.07
N LYS A 54 -1.62 7.54 5.65
CA LYS A 54 -1.49 6.79 6.91
C LYS A 54 -1.36 5.31 6.57
N LEU A 55 -0.33 4.65 7.07
CA LEU A 55 -0.28 3.19 6.98
C LEU A 55 -1.39 2.64 7.86
N THR A 56 -2.35 2.05 7.19
CA THR A 56 -3.57 1.60 7.81
C THR A 56 -3.73 0.15 7.35
N ASP A 57 -3.68 -0.77 8.30
CA ASP A 57 -4.29 -2.12 8.34
C ASP A 57 -3.29 -3.12 8.92
N PHE A 58 -3.00 -2.97 10.22
CA PHE A 58 -2.16 -3.93 10.94
C PHE A 58 -2.87 -5.27 11.20
N GLY A 59 -4.13 -5.44 10.76
CA GLY A 59 -4.93 -6.64 11.02
C GLY A 59 -4.48 -7.87 10.22
N THR A 60 -3.63 -7.67 9.21
CA THR A 60 -3.03 -8.71 8.36
C THR A 60 -1.52 -8.84 8.57
N VAL A 61 -0.95 -8.08 9.52
CA VAL A 61 0.48 -8.13 9.84
C VAL A 61 0.76 -9.45 10.53
N ALA A 62 1.53 -10.29 9.86
CA ALA A 62 2.14 -11.47 10.45
C ALA A 62 3.43 -11.02 11.16
N PRO A 63 3.73 -11.53 12.37
CA PRO A 63 5.06 -11.43 12.97
C PRO A 63 6.15 -11.81 11.96
N GLU A 64 7.34 -11.23 12.09
CA GLU A 64 8.49 -11.58 11.24
C GLU A 64 8.74 -13.10 11.31
N GLY A 65 8.66 -13.78 10.16
CA GLY A 65 8.77 -15.25 10.09
C GLY A 65 7.44 -16.02 10.06
N GLU A 66 6.29 -15.38 10.21
CA GLU A 66 4.97 -16.01 10.06
C GLU A 66 4.36 -15.85 8.66
N HIS A 67 3.58 -16.85 8.25
CA HIS A 67 2.97 -16.89 6.93
C HIS A 67 1.96 -15.76 6.72
N LEU A 68 2.14 -14.98 5.66
CA LEU A 68 1.19 -13.97 5.22
C LEU A 68 -0.07 -14.62 4.66
N ARG A 69 -1.19 -14.44 5.35
CA ARG A 69 -2.48 -15.06 5.01
C ARG A 69 -3.34 -14.25 4.06
N CYS A 70 -3.02 -12.97 3.83
CA CYS A 70 -3.84 -12.06 3.06
C CYS A 70 -2.96 -11.11 2.24
N PHE A 71 -3.15 -11.12 0.92
CA PHE A 71 -2.48 -10.23 -0.02
C PHE A 71 -3.49 -9.53 -0.91
N THR A 72 -3.15 -8.33 -1.36
CA THR A 72 -3.87 -7.66 -2.45
C THR A 72 -3.23 -8.05 -3.77
N GLU A 73 -4.01 -8.68 -4.65
CA GLU A 73 -3.57 -9.07 -5.99
C GLU A 73 -3.01 -7.85 -6.77
N GLY A 74 -1.91 -8.03 -7.49
CA GLY A 74 -1.18 -6.95 -8.18
C GLY A 74 -0.11 -6.23 -7.34
N TYR A 75 -0.15 -6.31 -6.00
CA TYR A 75 0.90 -5.72 -5.14
C TYR A 75 1.86 -6.76 -4.56
N ARG A 76 1.57 -8.04 -4.79
CA ARG A 76 2.37 -9.15 -4.30
C ARG A 76 3.72 -9.19 -5.02
N ASP A 77 4.78 -9.27 -4.23
CA ASP A 77 6.12 -9.56 -4.74
C ASP A 77 6.17 -10.96 -5.37
N PRO A 78 6.54 -11.11 -6.65
CA PRO A 78 6.64 -12.41 -7.30
C PRO A 78 7.69 -13.32 -6.65
N ALA A 79 8.68 -12.76 -5.94
CA ALA A 79 9.67 -13.55 -5.21
C ALA A 79 9.09 -14.22 -3.94
N LEU A 80 7.89 -13.81 -3.51
CA LEU A 80 7.25 -14.34 -2.32
C LEU A 80 6.46 -15.62 -2.63
N THR A 81 7.00 -16.77 -2.26
CA THR A 81 6.33 -18.07 -2.44
C THR A 81 5.12 -18.22 -1.53
N ASP A 82 4.14 -19.03 -1.96
CA ASP A 82 3.02 -19.41 -1.08
C ASP A 82 3.55 -20.12 0.17
N GLY A 83 2.99 -19.83 1.34
CA GLY A 83 3.49 -20.32 2.62
C GLY A 83 4.63 -19.51 3.24
N ALA A 84 5.31 -18.62 2.49
CA ALA A 84 6.44 -17.86 3.03
C ALA A 84 6.02 -16.70 3.94
N ALA A 85 6.96 -16.33 4.81
CA ALA A 85 6.84 -15.16 5.66
C ALA A 85 7.17 -13.88 4.89
N GLY A 86 6.51 -12.78 5.27
CA GLY A 86 6.85 -11.46 4.78
C GLY A 86 8.25 -11.04 5.21
N THR A 87 8.97 -10.41 4.29
CA THR A 87 10.26 -9.78 4.57
C THR A 87 10.22 -8.30 4.21
N LYS A 88 11.09 -7.51 4.83
CA LYS A 88 11.21 -6.07 4.54
C LYS A 88 11.33 -5.78 3.03
N PRO A 89 12.13 -6.54 2.23
CA PRO A 89 12.15 -6.38 0.77
C PRO A 89 10.80 -6.60 0.06
N ASN A 90 9.93 -7.46 0.58
CA ASN A 90 8.59 -7.65 -0.01
C ASN A 90 7.71 -6.41 0.23
N ASP A 91 7.79 -5.81 1.42
CA ASP A 91 7.07 -4.55 1.71
C ASP A 91 7.56 -3.42 0.81
N ILE A 92 8.87 -3.36 0.53
CA ILE A 92 9.44 -2.39 -0.42
C ILE A 92 8.91 -2.61 -1.83
N TYR A 93 8.74 -3.86 -2.27
CA TYR A 93 8.13 -4.15 -3.57
C TYR A 93 6.70 -3.60 -3.64
N SER A 94 5.86 -3.94 -2.66
CA SER A 94 4.47 -3.45 -2.63
C SER A 94 4.40 -1.92 -2.57
N LEU A 95 5.31 -1.28 -1.82
CA LEU A 95 5.46 0.18 -1.80
C LEU A 95 5.84 0.73 -3.19
N GLY A 96 6.77 0.07 -3.89
CA GLY A 96 7.16 0.43 -5.26
C GLY A 96 5.99 0.40 -6.23
N VAL A 97 5.14 -0.62 -6.16
CA VAL A 97 3.91 -0.71 -6.96
C VAL A 97 2.98 0.48 -6.67
N VAL A 98 2.80 0.85 -5.40
CA VAL A 98 1.98 2.02 -5.01
C VAL A 98 2.58 3.33 -5.53
N ILE A 99 3.91 3.52 -5.42
CA ILE A 99 4.59 4.72 -5.95
C ILE A 99 4.33 4.85 -7.46
N LEU A 100 4.50 3.77 -8.21
CA LEU A 100 4.22 3.74 -9.64
C LEU A 100 2.75 3.99 -9.95
N GLN A 101 1.83 3.42 -9.17
CA GLN A 101 0.40 3.65 -9.34
C GLN A 101 0.02 5.13 -9.15
N LEU A 102 0.55 5.77 -8.12
CA LEU A 102 0.25 7.17 -7.81
C LEU A 102 0.77 8.11 -8.88
N ILE A 103 2.00 7.90 -9.36
CA ILE A 103 2.59 8.81 -10.35
C ILE A 103 1.98 8.67 -11.75
N MET A 104 1.55 7.46 -12.11
CA MET A 104 0.93 7.17 -13.41
C MET A 104 -0.59 7.37 -13.40
N LYS A 105 -1.20 7.47 -12.19
CA LYS A 105 -2.64 7.64 -11.94
C LYS A 105 -3.48 6.51 -12.54
N GLU A 106 -3.03 5.28 -12.30
CA GLU A 106 -3.73 4.05 -12.68
C GLU A 106 -4.71 3.61 -11.58
N GLU A 107 -5.98 3.43 -11.94
CA GLU A 107 -7.03 3.05 -10.98
C GLU A 107 -6.96 1.57 -10.57
N LYS A 108 -6.38 0.71 -11.42
CA LYS A 108 -6.23 -0.72 -11.17
C LYS A 108 -4.82 -1.19 -11.53
N VAL A 109 -4.18 -1.88 -10.59
CA VAL A 109 -2.94 -2.62 -10.89
C VAL A 109 -3.34 -3.93 -11.56
N THR A 110 -2.95 -4.09 -12.82
CA THR A 110 -3.17 -5.31 -13.60
C THR A 110 -2.29 -6.44 -13.10
N VAL A 111 -2.76 -7.69 -13.14
CA VAL A 111 -2.02 -8.85 -12.59
C VAL A 111 -1.03 -9.38 -13.64
N PRO A 112 0.23 -9.73 -13.28
CA PRO A 112 1.17 -10.31 -14.23
C PRO A 112 0.62 -11.62 -14.80
N GLY A 113 0.66 -11.79 -16.14
CA GLY A 113 0.28 -13.03 -16.81
C GLY A 113 -1.19 -13.15 -17.25
N SER A 114 -2.05 -12.16 -17.01
CA SER A 114 -3.34 -12.09 -17.70
C SER A 114 -3.12 -11.64 -19.15
N GLY A 115 -3.49 -12.48 -20.12
CA GLY A 115 -3.05 -12.44 -21.52
C GLY A 115 -3.34 -11.20 -22.38
N ALA A 116 -3.60 -10.03 -21.80
CA ALA A 116 -3.74 -8.78 -22.54
C ALA A 116 -3.44 -7.50 -21.71
N SER A 117 -2.79 -7.59 -20.55
CA SER A 117 -2.51 -6.40 -19.74
C SER A 117 -1.13 -6.50 -19.09
N SER A 118 -0.15 -5.82 -19.68
CA SER A 118 1.17 -5.63 -19.08
C SER A 118 1.01 -5.01 -17.68
N HIS A 119 1.74 -5.52 -16.69
CA HIS A 119 1.68 -5.00 -15.32
C HIS A 119 2.08 -3.51 -15.31
N ILE A 120 1.66 -2.73 -14.31
CA ILE A 120 2.03 -1.30 -14.21
C ILE A 120 3.55 -1.08 -14.29
N MET A 121 4.32 -2.06 -13.82
CA MET A 121 5.79 -2.09 -13.89
C MET A 121 6.32 -2.15 -15.32
N ASP A 122 5.73 -2.96 -16.19
CA ASP A 122 6.15 -3.10 -17.59
C ASP A 122 5.97 -1.77 -18.32
N TRP A 123 4.83 -1.13 -18.07
CA TRP A 123 4.53 0.16 -18.62
C TRP A 123 5.45 1.25 -18.05
N ALA A 124 5.68 1.26 -16.74
CA ALA A 124 6.62 2.17 -16.09
C ALA A 124 8.05 2.03 -16.66
N ARG A 125 8.52 0.80 -16.88
CA ARG A 125 9.85 0.51 -17.43
C ARG A 125 9.96 0.98 -18.88
N SER A 126 8.96 0.67 -19.71
CA SER A 126 8.88 1.14 -21.09
C SER A 126 8.85 2.67 -21.18
N SER A 127 8.04 3.29 -20.31
CA SER A 127 7.86 4.74 -20.24
C SER A 127 9.09 5.48 -19.73
N TYR A 128 9.82 4.91 -18.77
CA TYR A 128 11.05 5.49 -18.25
C TYR A 128 12.15 5.50 -19.32
N ASN A 129 12.30 4.39 -20.05
CA ASN A 129 13.28 4.25 -21.13
C ASN A 129 12.95 5.12 -22.35
N SER A 130 11.68 5.46 -22.56
CA SER A 130 11.23 6.33 -23.64
C SER A 130 11.01 7.75 -23.12
N GLU A 131 12.03 8.62 -23.20
CA GLU A 131 11.95 10.02 -22.73
C GLU A 131 10.74 10.81 -23.24
N ARG A 132 10.22 10.41 -24.41
CA ARG A 132 9.11 11.08 -25.11
C ARG A 132 7.72 10.59 -24.69
N LYS A 133 7.62 9.51 -23.90
CA LYS A 133 6.35 8.88 -23.50
C LYS A 133 6.27 8.69 -21.99
N HIS A 134 6.72 9.69 -21.22
CA HIS A 134 6.67 9.58 -19.77
C HIS A 134 5.21 9.57 -19.30
N ALA A 135 4.77 8.44 -18.75
CA ALA A 135 3.43 8.11 -18.36
C ALA A 135 3.18 8.64 -16.94
N VAL A 136 3.37 9.94 -16.79
CA VAL A 136 3.11 10.67 -15.55
C VAL A 136 1.75 11.32 -15.69
N ASP A 137 0.97 11.35 -14.61
CA ASP A 137 -0.29 12.06 -14.58
C ASP A 137 -0.09 13.52 -15.00
N GLN A 138 -0.69 13.89 -16.12
CA GLN A 138 -0.63 15.27 -16.61
C GLN A 138 -1.19 16.27 -15.60
N LYS A 139 -2.08 15.85 -14.69
CA LYS A 139 -2.58 16.71 -13.61
C LYS A 139 -1.49 17.02 -12.58
N LEU A 140 -0.57 16.11 -12.30
CA LEU A 140 0.58 16.38 -11.43
C LEU A 140 1.50 17.42 -12.06
N ILE A 141 1.78 17.27 -13.36
CA ILE A 141 2.59 18.24 -14.12
C ILE A 141 1.93 19.64 -14.09
N LYS A 142 0.62 19.71 -14.34
CA LYS A 142 -0.14 20.97 -14.30
C LYS A 142 -0.18 21.62 -12.91
N LYS A 143 -0.02 20.84 -11.83
CA LYS A 143 0.04 21.32 -10.45
C LYS A 143 1.45 21.74 -10.00
N GLY A 144 2.44 21.70 -10.89
CA GLY A 144 3.80 22.18 -10.61
C GLY A 144 4.84 21.08 -10.42
N CYS A 145 4.49 19.78 -10.54
CA CYS A 145 5.47 18.72 -10.50
C CYS A 145 6.38 18.79 -11.74
N CYS A 146 7.67 19.05 -11.54
CA CYS A 146 8.62 19.11 -12.63
C CYS A 146 8.91 17.70 -13.19
N ARG A 147 9.28 17.62 -14.47
CA ARG A 147 9.55 16.32 -15.12
C ARG A 147 10.71 15.59 -14.47
N GLN A 148 11.68 16.30 -13.92
CA GLN A 148 12.83 15.74 -13.22
C GLN A 148 12.40 15.02 -11.95
N ALA A 149 11.58 15.65 -11.11
CA ALA A 149 11.03 15.03 -9.91
C ALA A 149 10.17 13.81 -10.27
N ALA A 150 9.31 13.94 -11.28
CA ALA A 150 8.49 12.81 -11.73
C ALA A 150 9.33 11.62 -12.23
N ARG A 151 10.42 11.90 -12.95
CA ARG A 151 11.37 10.87 -13.38
C ARG A 151 12.12 10.23 -12.21
N ALA A 152 12.54 11.03 -11.23
CA ALA A 152 13.22 10.54 -10.04
C ALA A 152 12.31 9.61 -9.20
N ILE A 153 11.03 9.98 -9.04
CA ILE A 153 10.03 9.15 -8.34
C ILE A 153 9.74 7.88 -9.12
N THR A 154 9.62 7.97 -10.46
CA THR A 154 9.40 6.78 -11.31
C THR A 154 10.58 5.81 -11.20
N LEU A 155 11.82 6.33 -11.26
CA LEU A 155 13.02 5.52 -11.09
C LEU A 155 13.07 4.87 -9.70
N LEU A 156 12.76 5.62 -8.64
CA LEU A 156 12.68 5.08 -7.29
C LEU A 156 11.65 3.95 -7.19
N GLY A 157 10.47 4.12 -7.78
CA GLY A 157 9.44 3.07 -7.87
C GLY A 157 9.94 1.82 -8.60
N LEU A 158 10.66 2.00 -9.72
CA LEU A 158 11.25 0.89 -10.50
C LEU A 158 12.33 0.13 -9.72
N GLU A 159 13.17 0.82 -8.94
CA GLU A 159 14.17 0.18 -8.07
C GLU A 159 13.52 -0.61 -6.93
N CYS A 160 12.44 -0.07 -6.34
CA CYS A 160 11.68 -0.76 -5.29
C CYS A 160 11.08 -2.10 -5.77
N VAL A 161 10.72 -2.20 -7.05
CA VAL A 161 10.16 -3.41 -7.66
C VAL A 161 11.20 -4.27 -8.40
N SER A 162 12.51 -4.08 -8.15
CA SER A 162 13.54 -4.93 -8.77
C SER A 162 13.31 -6.41 -8.46
N ASP A 163 13.52 -7.26 -9.46
CA ASP A 163 13.50 -8.72 -9.30
C ASP A 163 14.63 -9.18 -8.35
N ASN A 164 15.73 -8.42 -8.31
CA ASN A 164 16.82 -8.64 -7.38
C ASN A 164 16.52 -7.92 -6.05
N THR A 165 16.16 -8.68 -5.02
CA THR A 165 15.81 -8.16 -3.69
C THR A 165 16.94 -7.35 -3.03
N ARG A 166 18.21 -7.56 -3.43
CA ARG A 166 19.36 -6.82 -2.92
C ARG A 166 19.53 -5.43 -3.52
N GLU A 167 18.96 -5.20 -4.69
CA GLU A 167 18.96 -3.88 -5.35
C GLU A 167 17.84 -2.98 -4.83
N ARG A 168 16.84 -3.56 -4.16
CA ARG A 168 15.75 -2.80 -3.58
C ARG A 168 16.27 -1.90 -2.47
N PRO A 169 15.93 -0.60 -2.47
CA PRO A 169 16.33 0.30 -1.41
C PRO A 169 15.65 -0.08 -0.09
N THR A 170 16.29 0.27 1.02
CA THR A 170 15.65 0.25 2.34
C THR A 170 14.61 1.37 2.44
N ILE A 171 13.63 1.21 3.34
CA ILE A 171 12.63 2.27 3.58
C ILE A 171 13.28 3.61 3.95
N ALA A 172 14.40 3.59 4.68
CA ALA A 172 15.15 4.80 5.03
C ALA A 172 15.75 5.50 3.79
N GLN A 173 16.21 4.74 2.80
CA GLN A 173 16.69 5.28 1.53
C GLN A 173 15.53 5.83 0.67
N VAL A 174 14.38 5.11 0.65
CA VAL A 174 13.17 5.58 -0.04
C VAL A 174 12.72 6.93 0.54
N LEU A 175 12.56 7.03 1.86
CA LEU A 175 12.14 8.25 2.54
C LEU A 175 13.11 9.42 2.30
N ARG A 176 14.43 9.17 2.36
CA ARG A 176 15.44 10.18 2.07
C ARG A 176 15.28 10.75 0.66
N ARG A 177 15.19 9.86 -0.34
CA ARG A 177 15.06 10.27 -1.75
C ARG A 177 13.75 11.00 -2.03
N LEU A 178 12.67 10.66 -1.35
CA LEU A 178 11.41 11.40 -1.45
C LEU A 178 11.55 12.79 -0.80
N GLY A 179 12.17 12.88 0.38
CA GLY A 179 12.41 14.16 1.05
C GLY A 179 13.31 15.12 0.26
N ASP A 180 14.34 14.61 -0.41
CA ASP A 180 15.23 15.40 -1.28
C ASP A 180 14.48 16.04 -2.46
N LEU A 181 13.29 15.53 -2.82
CA LEU A 181 12.44 16.06 -3.89
C LEU A 181 11.42 17.10 -3.39
N GLU A 182 11.12 17.14 -2.09
CA GLU A 182 10.20 18.13 -1.48
C GLU A 182 10.92 19.46 -1.18
N GLY A 183 12.24 19.45 -1.09
CA GLY A 183 13.08 20.60 -0.70
C GLY A 183 13.56 21.53 -1.82
N ASN A 184 13.04 21.41 -3.05
CA ASN A 184 13.35 22.29 -4.20
C ASN A 184 12.07 22.93 -4.76
#